data_AF-A0A523ZVV7-F1
#
_entry.id   AF-A0A523ZVV7-F1
#
_cell.length_a   1.000
_cell.length_b   1.000
_cell.length_c   1.000
_cell.angle_alpha   90.00
_cell.angle_beta   90.00
_cell.angle_gamma   90.00
#
_symmetry.space_group_name_H-M   'P 1'
#
loop_
_entity.id
_entity.type
_entity.pdbx_description
1 polymer ?
#
loop_
_entity_poly.entity_id
_entity_poly.type
_entity_poly.pdbx_seq_one_letter_code
_entity_poly.pdbx_strand_id
1 'polypeptide(L)' 'SKINVGILELSKGTLQVGDTIHIKGHTSDFYQKIESMQLEHDPVDKVKPGEPVGIKVENSVRENDVVFKVTEE' A
#
# COMPACT_ATOMS: atom_id res chain seq x y z
N SER A 1 9.43 -17.02 8.98
CA SER A 1 9.00 -15.61 8.89
C SER A 1 7.86 -15.51 7.92
N LYS A 2 6.66 -15.11 8.34
CA LYS A 2 5.55 -14.86 7.41
C LYS A 2 5.78 -13.47 6.85
N ILE A 3 6.13 -13.37 5.56
CA ILE A 3 6.19 -12.08 4.88
C ILE A 3 4.74 -11.80 4.48
N ASN A 4 4.10 -10.84 5.14
CA ASN A 4 2.77 -10.38 4.74
C ASN A 4 2.96 -9.40 3.59
N VAL A 5 2.50 -9.78 2.39
CA VAL A 5 2.53 -8.95 1.19
C VAL A 5 1.08 -8.67 0.80
N GLY A 6 0.76 -7.39 0.64
CA GLY A 6 -0.52 -6.95 0.10
C GLY A 6 -0.33 -6.48 -1.34
N ILE A 7 -1.17 -6.98 -2.25
CA ILE A 7 -1.28 -6.41 -3.60
C ILE A 7 -2.43 -5.41 -3.52
N LEU A 8 -2.17 -4.16 -3.88
CA LEU A 8 -3.19 -3.12 -3.98
C LEU A 8 -3.16 -2.50 -5.36
N GLU A 9 -4.34 -2.14 -5.85
CA GLU A 9 -4.50 -1.36 -7.06
C GLU A 9 -4.82 0.08 -6.66
N LEU A 10 -3.99 1.02 -7.12
CA LEU A 10 -4.23 2.44 -6.87
C LEU A 10 -5.38 2.93 -7.73
N SER A 11 -6.53 3.24 -7.13
CA SER A 11 -7.65 3.79 -7.91
C SER A 11 -7.42 5.25 -8.34
N LYS A 12 -6.79 6.08 -7.48
CA LYS A 12 -6.55 7.51 -7.72
C LYS A 12 -5.31 7.99 -6.98
N GLY A 13 -4.68 9.04 -7.53
CA GLY A 13 -3.50 9.67 -6.93
C GLY A 13 -2.20 8.95 -7.26
N THR A 14 -1.10 9.38 -6.63
CA THR A 14 0.20 8.72 -6.77
C THR A 14 0.73 8.33 -5.41
N LEU A 15 1.35 7.15 -5.33
CA LEU A 15 1.95 6.63 -4.12
C LEU A 15 3.46 6.60 -4.27
N GLN A 16 4.19 6.97 -3.22
CA GLN A 16 5.65 6.99 -3.23
C GLN A 16 6.22 6.30 -1.99
N VAL A 17 7.42 5.72 -2.12
CA VAL A 17 8.18 5.19 -0.99
C VAL A 17 8.45 6.32 0.00
N GLY A 18 8.19 6.07 1.28
CA GLY A 18 8.24 7.06 2.34
C GLY A 18 6.91 7.73 2.67
N ASP A 19 5.87 7.56 1.85
CA ASP A 19 4.53 8.02 2.19
C ASP A 19 3.93 7.18 3.33
N THR A 20 3.08 7.81 4.14
CA THR A 20 2.24 7.12 5.12
C THR A 20 0.90 6.78 4.48
N ILE A 21 0.49 5.52 4.60
CA ILE A 21 -0.81 5.04 4.17
C ILE A 21 -1.64 4.60 5.37
N HIS A 22 -2.94 4.80 5.25
CA HIS A 22 -3.95 4.32 6.17
C HIS A 22 -4.72 3.19 5.50
N ILE A 23 -4.60 1.99 6.05
CA ILE A 23 -5.32 0.82 5.57
C ILE A 23 -6.56 0.67 6.45
N LYS A 24 -7.73 0.81 5.83
CA LYS A 24 -9.03 0.73 6.48
C LYS A 24 -9.90 -0.31 5.77
N GLY A 25 -10.07 -1.43 6.45
CA GLY A 25 -10.97 -2.52 6.10
C GLY A 25 -12.07 -2.69 7.14
N HIS A 26 -12.75 -3.82 7.04
CA HIS A 26 -13.80 -4.19 7.99
C HIS A 26 -13.22 -4.58 9.37
N THR A 27 -12.03 -5.17 9.39
CA THR A 27 -11.34 -5.67 10.60
C THR A 27 -9.91 -5.15 10.73
N SER A 28 -9.48 -4.32 9.80
CA SER A 28 -8.11 -3.82 9.69
C SER A 28 -8.18 -2.30 9.71
N ASP A 29 -7.60 -1.64 10.71
CA ASP A 29 -7.55 -0.18 10.78
C ASP A 29 -6.18 0.20 11.36
N PHE A 30 -5.23 0.51 10.48
CA PHE A 30 -3.88 0.86 10.89
C PHE A 30 -3.16 1.72 9.87
N TYR A 31 -2.22 2.51 10.37
CA TYR A 31 -1.35 3.36 9.58
C TYR A 31 -0.01 2.67 9.44
N GLN A 32 0.54 2.69 8.23
CA GLN A 32 1.90 2.21 8.00
C GLN A 32 2.64 3.14 7.05
N LYS A 33 3.96 3.22 7.22
CA LYS A 33 4.84 3.89 6.27
C LYS A 33 5.28 2.91 5.20
N ILE A 34 5.37 3.38 3.97
CA ILE A 34 5.87 2.57 2.86
C ILE A 34 7.39 2.51 2.93
N GLU A 35 7.91 1.34 3.30
CA GLU A 35 9.35 1.06 3.26
C GLU A 35 9.81 0.58 1.89
N SER A 36 8.98 -0.19 1.19
CA SER A 36 9.30 -0.81 -0.09
C SER A 36 8.05 -1.05 -0.93
N MET A 37 8.14 -0.80 -2.23
CA MET A 37 7.11 -1.12 -3.21
C MET A 37 7.69 -1.90 -4.39
N GLN A 38 6.88 -2.78 -4.97
CA GLN A 38 7.22 -3.55 -6.16
C GLN A 38 6.07 -3.51 -7.16
N LEU A 39 6.38 -3.22 -8.42
CA LEU A 39 5.44 -3.22 -9.53
C LEU A 39 5.94 -4.24 -10.56
N GLU A 40 5.13 -5.24 -10.90
CA GLU A 40 5.50 -6.27 -11.89
C GLU A 40 6.89 -6.93 -11.65
N HIS A 41 7.24 -7.22 -10.40
CA HIS A 41 8.56 -7.74 -9.96
C HIS A 41 9.72 -6.74 -9.95
N ASP A 42 9.49 -5.49 -10.36
CA ASP A 42 10.48 -4.43 -10.32
C ASP A 42 10.29 -3.53 -9.08
N PRO A 43 11.37 -3.19 -8.35
CA PRO A 43 11.30 -2.21 -7.27
C PRO A 43 11.04 -0.82 -7.86
N VAL A 44 10.03 -0.13 -7.32
CA VAL A 44 9.64 1.21 -7.79
C VAL A 44 9.54 2.18 -6.64
N ASP A 45 9.99 3.41 -6.88
CA ASP A 45 9.86 4.48 -5.89
C ASP A 45 8.47 5.11 -5.91
N LYS A 46 7.82 5.14 -7.09
CA LYS A 46 6.54 5.82 -7.30
C LYS A 46 5.63 4.99 -8.21
N VAL A 47 4.35 4.98 -7.88
CA VAL A 47 3.31 4.23 -8.61
C VAL A 47 2.18 5.16 -9.03
N LYS A 48 1.63 4.90 -10.22
CA LYS A 48 0.51 5.64 -10.79
C LYS A 48 -0.83 4.93 -10.52
N PRO A 49 -1.96 5.65 -10.65
CA PRO A 49 -3.25 5.01 -10.50
C PRO A 49 -3.51 4.08 -11.69
N GLY A 50 -4.07 2.90 -11.40
CA GLY A 50 -4.33 1.82 -12.36
C GLY A 50 -3.26 0.74 -12.42
N GLU A 51 -2.19 0.86 -11.62
CA GLU A 51 -1.10 -0.13 -11.60
C GLU A 51 -1.16 -0.99 -10.31
N PRO A 52 -1.02 -2.33 -10.42
CA PRO A 52 -1.03 -3.23 -9.26
C PRO A 52 0.34 -3.24 -8.57
N VAL A 53 0.43 -2.61 -7.39
CA VAL A 53 1.66 -2.57 -6.60
C VAL A 53 1.60 -3.56 -5.45
N GLY A 54 2.65 -4.37 -5.34
CA GLY A 54 2.94 -5.17 -4.16
C GLY A 54 3.63 -4.30 -3.11
N ILE A 55 3.02 -4.19 -1.93
CA ILE A 55 3.62 -3.56 -0.76
C ILE A 55 3.76 -4.56 0.37
N LYS A 56 4.80 -4.37 1.17
CA LYS A 56 4.93 -5.09 2.43
C LYS A 56 3.95 -4.49 3.43
N VAL A 57 3.16 -5.34 4.08
CA VAL A 57 2.21 -4.91 5.11
C VAL A 57 2.63 -5.46 6.46
N GLU A 58 2.47 -4.66 7.51
CA GLU A 58 2.80 -5.10 8.87
C GLU A 58 1.76 -6.08 9.41
N ASN A 59 0.49 -5.84 9.06
CA ASN A 59 -0.65 -6.64 9.49
C ASN A 59 -1.36 -7.31 8.30
N SER A 60 -2.16 -8.33 8.60
CA SER A 60 -2.98 -9.02 7.60
C SER A 60 -3.99 -8.06 6.95
N VAL A 61 -4.00 -8.04 5.62
CA VAL A 61 -4.97 -7.28 4.81
C VAL A 61 -5.89 -8.23 4.04
N ARG A 62 -7.05 -7.72 3.62
CA ARG A 62 -8.04 -8.47 2.82
C ARG A 62 -8.38 -7.74 1.53
N GLU A 63 -8.94 -8.45 0.55
CA GLU A 63 -9.25 -7.94 -0.80
C GLU A 63 -10.21 -6.72 -0.84
N ASN A 64 -10.92 -6.43 0.25
CA ASN A 64 -11.86 -5.29 0.34
C ASN A 64 -11.33 -4.16 1.23
N ASP A 65 -10.07 -4.21 1.64
CA ASP A 65 -9.46 -3.15 2.43
C ASP A 65 -9.19 -1.94 1.55
N VAL A 66 -9.56 -0.76 2.04
CA VAL A 66 -9.37 0.52 1.33
C VAL A 66 -8.10 1.18 1.84
N VAL A 67 -7.25 1.63 0.93
CA VAL A 67 -5.99 2.29 1.27
C VAL A 67 -6.10 3.78 0.97
N PHE A 68 -5.80 4.61 1.96
CA PHE A 68 -5.76 6.06 1.83
C PHE A 68 -4.34 6.55 2.02
N LYS A 69 -3.87 7.45 1.14
CA LYS A 69 -2.63 8.18 1.39
C LYS A 69 -2.88 9.24 2.45
N VAL A 70 -2.09 9.23 3.51
CA VAL A 70 -2.08 10.31 4.51
C VAL A 70 -1.15 11.40 3.99
N THR A 71 -1.72 12.55 3.67
CA THR A 71 -0.98 13.78 3.38
C THR A 71 -1.09 14.66 4.60
N GLU A 72 0.03 14.95 5.25
CA GLU A 72 0.11 16.08 6.18
C GLU A 72 0.12 17.35 5.31
N GLU A 73 -0.83 18.26 5.51
CA GLU A 73 -0.78 19.63 4.96
C GLU A 73 0.25 20.48 5.71
#